data_AF-A0A1I7V0U8-F1
#
_entry.id   AF-A0A1I7V0U8-F1
#
_cell.length_a   1.000
_cell.length_b   1.000
_cell.length_c   1.000
_cell.angle_alpha   90.00
_cell.angle_beta   90.00
_cell.angle_gamma   90.00
#
_symmetry.space_group_name_H-M   'P 1'
#
loop_
_entity.id
_entity.type
_entity.pdbx_description
1 polymer ?
#
loop_
_entity_poly.entity_id
_entity_poly.type
_entity_poly.pdbx_seq_one_letter_code
_entity_poly.pdbx_strand_id
1 'polypeptide(L)'
;MFPSMPELDEMIEKENPRLTDEESLQLWENVVPPWIADYHNHLLLSGASDFIGLTEMRKILGLKPPGWVQSESVWRGKAEMPSNLTIEEYYNAIETYGYYGNDMLLERNIKSGAAFVDQRYPFIRNTFRREFEKVIAGRVVDKKVIDELEMRYHTILTKLRLAFFTVQRMFKFDLNF
;
A
#
# COMPACT_ATOMS: atom_id res chain seq x y z
N MET A 1 18.84 3.36 2.42
CA MET A 1 18.45 3.97 1.13
C MET A 1 17.57 2.97 0.42
N PHE A 2 16.33 3.31 0.05
CA PHE A 2 15.46 2.38 -0.67
C PHE A 2 16.01 2.14 -2.09
N PRO A 3 15.85 0.93 -2.65
CA PRO A 3 16.26 0.64 -4.01
C PRO A 3 15.53 1.57 -5.00
N SER A 4 16.25 2.04 -6.03
CA SER A 4 15.66 2.81 -7.12
C SER A 4 14.65 1.93 -7.89
N MET A 5 13.53 2.53 -8.31
CA MET A 5 12.47 1.88 -9.09
C MET A 5 12.01 2.81 -10.22
N PRO A 6 12.86 3.06 -11.25
CA PRO A 6 12.60 4.06 -12.27
C PRO A 6 11.33 3.77 -13.07
N GLU A 7 11.02 2.49 -13.32
CA GLU A 7 9.78 2.11 -14.01
C GLU A 7 8.54 2.51 -13.19
N LEU A 8 8.57 2.36 -11.86
CA LEU A 8 7.45 2.80 -11.02
C LEU A 8 7.35 4.33 -11.02
N ASP A 9 8.48 5.03 -10.99
CA ASP A 9 8.50 6.50 -11.04
C ASP A 9 7.91 7.01 -12.36
N GLU A 10 8.27 6.40 -13.49
CA GLU A 10 7.72 6.73 -14.82
C GLU A 10 6.21 6.46 -14.89
N MET A 11 5.74 5.33 -14.33
CA MET A 11 4.31 5.03 -14.28
C MET A 11 3.54 6.01 -13.40
N ILE A 12 4.10 6.38 -12.24
CA ILE A 12 3.50 7.40 -11.36
C ILE A 12 3.39 8.74 -12.07
N GLU A 13 4.44 9.17 -12.75
CA GLU A 13 4.48 10.43 -13.50
C GLU A 13 3.46 10.43 -14.65
N LYS A 14 3.44 9.34 -15.42
CA LYS A 14 2.53 9.18 -16.56
C LYS A 14 1.06 9.14 -16.14
N GLU A 15 0.74 8.34 -15.13
CA GLU A 15 -0.64 8.14 -14.69
C GLU A 15 -1.16 9.32 -13.87
N ASN A 16 -0.25 10.12 -13.29
CA ASN A 16 -0.49 11.30 -12.46
C ASN A 16 -1.70 11.08 -11.53
N PRO A 17 -1.53 10.41 -10.38
CA PRO A 17 -2.61 9.83 -9.58
C PRO A 17 -3.43 10.89 -8.82
N ARG A 18 -4.01 11.81 -9.58
CA ARG A 18 -4.93 12.86 -9.17
C ARG A 18 -6.34 12.30 -9.25
N LEU A 19 -7.11 12.56 -8.21
CA LEU A 19 -8.54 12.32 -8.24
C LEU A 19 -9.26 13.57 -8.75
N THR A 20 -10.29 13.35 -9.55
CA THR A 20 -11.32 14.35 -9.82
C THR A 20 -12.23 14.52 -8.60
N ASP A 21 -12.99 15.62 -8.57
CA ASP A 21 -13.99 15.84 -7.51
C ASP A 21 -15.05 14.72 -7.50
N GLU A 22 -15.45 14.23 -8.67
CA GLU A 22 -16.40 13.12 -8.82
C GLU A 22 -15.84 11.81 -8.26
N GLU A 23 -14.60 11.44 -8.61
CA GLU A 23 -13.93 10.26 -8.05
C GLU A 23 -13.78 10.36 -6.52
N SER A 24 -13.45 11.56 -6.02
CA SER A 24 -13.36 11.82 -4.58
C SER A 24 -14.72 11.61 -3.90
N LEU A 25 -15.79 12.19 -4.44
CA LEU A 25 -17.14 12.02 -3.90
C LEU A 25 -17.60 10.56 -3.93
N GLN A 26 -17.27 9.82 -5.00
CA GLN A 26 -17.57 8.40 -5.12
C GLN A 26 -16.88 7.56 -4.03
N LEU A 27 -15.62 7.85 -3.73
CA LEU A 27 -14.85 7.15 -2.69
C LEU A 27 -15.42 7.35 -1.27
N TRP A 28 -16.08 8.49 -1.03
CA TRP A 28 -16.65 8.87 0.26
C TRP A 28 -18.17 8.76 0.32
N GLU A 29 -18.82 8.13 -0.66
CA GLU A 29 -20.28 7.99 -0.74
C GLU A 29 -21.03 9.35 -0.59
N ASN A 30 -20.42 10.45 -1.06
CA ASN A 30 -20.90 11.83 -0.90
C ASN A 30 -21.00 12.35 0.55
N VAL A 31 -20.37 11.69 1.53
CA VAL A 31 -20.52 12.05 2.96
C VAL A 31 -19.52 13.15 3.38
N VAL A 32 -18.49 13.42 2.59
CA VAL A 32 -17.37 14.29 2.96
C VAL A 32 -17.27 15.49 2.00
N PRO A 33 -17.23 16.75 2.51
CA PRO A 33 -16.99 17.92 1.67
C PRO A 33 -15.64 17.86 0.93
N PRO A 34 -15.52 18.42 -0.29
CA PRO A 34 -14.31 18.25 -1.13
C PRO A 34 -12.98 18.59 -0.44
N TRP A 35 -12.93 19.66 0.37
CA TRP A 35 -11.70 20.06 1.07
C TRP A 35 -11.28 19.13 2.22
N ILE A 36 -12.23 18.34 2.77
CA ILE A 36 -11.94 17.26 3.72
C ILE A 36 -11.61 15.98 2.95
N ALA A 37 -12.24 15.78 1.79
CA ALA A 37 -12.02 14.62 0.93
C ALA A 37 -10.56 14.51 0.51
N ASP A 38 -9.85 15.60 0.18
CA ASP A 38 -8.43 15.54 -0.20
C ASP A 38 -7.52 14.93 0.87
N TYR A 39 -7.64 15.35 2.13
CA TYR A 39 -6.86 14.74 3.21
C TYR A 39 -7.28 13.28 3.42
N HIS A 40 -8.53 12.93 3.24
CA HIS A 40 -8.92 11.54 3.42
C HIS A 40 -8.57 10.67 2.19
N ASN A 41 -8.47 11.27 1.01
CA ASN A 41 -8.14 10.64 -0.26
C ASN A 41 -6.72 10.08 -0.22
N HIS A 42 -5.71 10.83 0.22
CA HIS A 42 -4.35 10.24 0.31
C HIS A 42 -4.32 9.07 1.31
N LEU A 43 -5.04 9.16 2.44
CA LEU A 43 -5.11 8.08 3.42
C LEU A 43 -5.74 6.84 2.81
N LEU A 44 -6.88 7.00 2.12
CA LEU A 44 -7.61 5.92 1.49
C LEU A 44 -6.82 5.28 0.35
N LEU A 45 -6.24 6.07 -0.56
CA LEU A 45 -5.40 5.55 -1.65
C LEU A 45 -4.17 4.83 -1.10
N SER A 46 -3.57 5.35 -0.03
CA SER A 46 -2.43 4.71 0.64
C SER A 46 -2.84 3.40 1.31
N GLY A 47 -3.93 3.39 2.08
CA GLY A 47 -4.44 2.18 2.74
C GLY A 47 -4.94 1.12 1.76
N ALA A 48 -5.55 1.54 0.64
CA ALA A 48 -5.93 0.66 -0.45
C ALA A 48 -4.69 0.03 -1.12
N SER A 49 -3.65 0.82 -1.35
CA SER A 49 -2.37 0.34 -1.90
C SER A 49 -1.66 -0.61 -0.94
N ASP A 50 -1.69 -0.34 0.37
CA ASP A 50 -1.20 -1.26 1.41
C ASP A 50 -1.94 -2.60 1.31
N PHE A 51 -3.27 -2.58 1.27
CA PHE A 51 -4.08 -3.80 1.16
C PHE A 51 -3.78 -4.61 -0.11
N ILE A 52 -3.60 -3.94 -1.25
CA ILE A 52 -3.21 -4.58 -2.52
C ILE A 52 -1.82 -5.23 -2.37
N GLY A 53 -0.85 -4.51 -1.82
CA GLY A 53 0.51 -5.01 -1.62
C GLY A 53 0.55 -6.22 -0.68
N LEU A 54 -0.12 -6.14 0.47
CA LEU A 54 -0.24 -7.25 1.43
C LEU A 54 -0.96 -8.46 0.80
N THR A 55 -1.99 -8.23 -0.02
CA THR A 55 -2.69 -9.30 -0.73
C THR A 55 -1.76 -10.03 -1.70
N GLU A 56 -1.00 -9.32 -2.52
CA GLU A 56 -0.05 -9.96 -3.44
C GLU A 56 1.11 -10.62 -2.69
N MET A 57 1.55 -10.07 -1.55
CA MET A 57 2.59 -10.69 -0.72
C MET A 57 2.13 -11.99 -0.07
N ARG A 58 0.95 -11.99 0.56
CA ARG A 58 0.40 -13.22 1.14
C ARG A 58 0.15 -14.27 0.07
N LYS A 59 -0.34 -13.86 -1.11
CA LYS A 59 -0.52 -14.77 -2.26
C LYS A 59 0.80 -15.42 -2.69
N ILE A 60 1.89 -14.64 -2.79
CA ILE A 60 3.18 -15.18 -3.25
C ILE A 60 3.82 -16.12 -2.22
N LEU A 61 3.52 -15.91 -0.95
CA LEU A 61 3.94 -16.78 0.16
C LEU A 61 2.99 -17.99 0.37
N GLY A 62 1.93 -18.13 -0.42
CA GLY A 62 0.94 -19.21 -0.26
C GLY A 62 0.05 -19.06 0.98
N LEU A 63 -0.03 -17.85 1.54
CA LEU A 63 -0.81 -17.51 2.74
C LEU A 63 -2.22 -17.04 2.35
N LYS A 64 -3.15 -17.13 3.31
CA LYS A 64 -4.49 -16.54 3.16
C LYS A 64 -4.41 -15.02 3.00
N PRO A 65 -5.35 -14.36 2.30
CA PRO A 65 -5.39 -12.90 2.21
C PRO A 65 -5.39 -12.21 3.59
N PRO A 66 -4.94 -10.96 3.68
CA PRO A 66 -4.88 -10.25 4.96
C PRO A 66 -6.28 -10.04 5.51
N GLY A 67 -6.47 -10.29 6.82
CA GLY A 67 -7.69 -9.94 7.54
C GLY A 67 -7.76 -8.46 7.87
N TRP A 68 -8.94 -7.95 8.23
CA TRP A 68 -9.08 -6.60 8.77
C TRP A 68 -8.44 -6.50 10.14
N VAL A 69 -7.55 -5.51 10.32
CA VAL A 69 -6.88 -5.23 11.59
C VAL A 69 -6.90 -3.72 11.81
N GLN A 70 -7.70 -3.25 12.76
CA GLN A 70 -7.53 -1.89 13.29
C GLN A 70 -6.26 -1.85 14.13
N SER A 71 -5.43 -0.84 13.92
CA SER A 71 -4.08 -0.68 14.48
C SER A 71 -3.96 -1.02 15.98
N GLU A 72 -3.64 -2.28 16.27
CA GLU A 72 -3.00 -2.74 17.51
C GLU A 72 -1.74 -3.58 17.21
N SER A 73 -1.20 -3.51 15.98
CA SER A 73 -0.01 -4.29 15.65
C SER A 73 1.24 -3.66 16.28
N VAL A 74 1.58 -4.14 17.47
CA VAL A 74 2.90 -3.93 18.07
C VAL A 74 3.92 -4.58 17.15
N TRP A 75 4.70 -3.77 16.43
CA TRP A 75 5.87 -4.27 15.73
C TRP A 75 6.76 -4.98 16.75
N ARG A 76 6.90 -6.31 16.65
CA ARG A 76 7.92 -7.01 17.43
C ARG A 76 9.26 -6.77 16.78
N GLY A 77 10.22 -6.29 17.55
CA GLY A 77 11.58 -6.14 17.06
C GLY A 77 12.12 -7.49 16.62
N LYS A 78 12.62 -7.58 15.38
CA LYS A 78 13.18 -8.81 14.80
C LYS A 78 14.24 -9.47 15.68
N ALA A 79 14.92 -8.69 16.53
CA ALA A 79 15.92 -9.16 17.49
C ALA A 79 15.34 -10.08 18.59
N GLU A 80 14.03 -10.02 18.86
CA GLU A 80 13.36 -10.80 19.89
C GLU A 80 12.65 -12.04 19.32
N MET A 81 12.74 -12.29 18.01
CA MET A 81 12.04 -13.38 17.36
C MET A 81 12.78 -14.72 17.51
N PRO A 82 12.07 -15.81 17.88
CA PRO A 82 12.66 -17.14 17.90
C PRO A 82 13.24 -17.56 16.54
N SER A 83 14.42 -18.17 16.56
CA SER A 83 15.08 -18.62 15.33
C SER A 83 14.34 -19.76 14.63
N ASN A 84 13.51 -20.51 15.37
CA ASN A 84 12.74 -21.67 14.90
C ASN A 84 11.34 -21.34 14.35
N LEU A 85 10.96 -20.06 14.24
CA LEU A 85 9.69 -19.70 13.59
C LEU A 85 9.62 -20.23 12.16
N THR A 86 8.48 -20.79 11.79
CA THR A 86 8.12 -21.09 10.40
C THR A 86 8.06 -19.80 9.56
N ILE A 87 8.02 -19.95 8.23
CA ILE A 87 7.87 -18.82 7.30
C ILE A 87 6.58 -18.04 7.57
N GLU A 88 5.47 -18.74 7.79
CA GLU A 88 4.19 -18.11 8.10
C GLU A 88 4.23 -17.37 9.43
N GLU A 89 4.75 -17.98 10.50
CA GLU A 89 4.86 -17.33 11.81
C GLU A 89 5.81 -16.12 11.77
N TYR A 90 6.93 -16.24 11.05
CA TYR A 90 7.86 -15.15 10.86
C TYR A 90 7.23 -13.99 10.11
N TYR A 91 6.55 -14.27 8.99
CA TYR A 91 5.87 -13.24 8.21
C TYR A 91 4.76 -12.56 9.03
N ASN A 92 3.87 -13.33 9.65
CA ASN A 92 2.79 -12.79 10.48
C ASN A 92 3.32 -11.92 11.65
N ALA A 93 4.54 -12.18 12.15
CA ALA A 93 5.15 -11.39 13.22
C ALA A 93 5.76 -10.07 12.75
N ILE A 94 6.14 -9.94 11.48
CA ILE A 94 6.76 -8.72 10.92
C ILE A 94 5.81 -7.91 10.01
N GLU A 95 4.72 -8.51 9.54
CA GLU A 95 3.76 -7.87 8.64
C GLU A 95 3.25 -6.56 9.26
N THR A 96 3.42 -5.47 8.52
CA THR A 96 3.00 -4.14 8.98
C THR A 96 1.76 -3.66 8.23
N TYR A 97 0.75 -3.26 9.00
CA TYR A 97 -0.56 -2.86 8.47
C TYR A 97 -0.64 -1.38 8.07
N GLY A 98 0.42 -0.58 8.23
CA GLY A 98 0.54 0.77 7.64
C GLY A 98 -0.70 1.67 7.80
N TYR A 99 -1.11 2.29 6.68
CA TYR A 99 -2.37 3.05 6.57
C TYR A 99 -3.58 2.13 6.40
N TYR A 100 -3.41 0.88 5.99
CA TYR A 100 -4.49 -0.11 5.95
C TYR A 100 -5.16 -0.29 7.32
N GLY A 101 -4.38 -0.24 8.42
CA GLY A 101 -4.88 -0.30 9.80
C GLY A 101 -5.22 1.05 10.43
N ASN A 102 -5.29 2.13 9.66
CA ASN A 102 -5.53 3.48 10.17
C ASN A 102 -6.93 3.60 10.79
N ASP A 103 -7.03 4.23 11.96
CA ASP A 103 -8.26 4.39 12.76
C ASP A 103 -9.31 5.30 12.10
N MET A 104 -8.91 6.14 11.15
CA MET A 104 -9.81 6.97 10.35
C MET A 104 -10.43 6.21 9.16
N LEU A 105 -10.04 4.95 8.92
CA LEU A 105 -10.56 4.13 7.82
C LEU A 105 -11.34 2.93 8.34
N LEU A 106 -12.42 2.57 7.64
CA LEU A 106 -13.17 1.33 7.88
C LEU A 106 -12.80 0.27 6.85
N GLU A 107 -13.00 -1.00 7.21
CA GLU A 107 -12.76 -2.14 6.31
C GLU A 107 -13.45 -1.97 4.95
N ARG A 108 -14.69 -1.48 4.96
CA ARG A 108 -15.45 -1.21 3.74
C ARG A 108 -14.79 -0.14 2.86
N ASN A 109 -14.22 0.91 3.48
CA ASN A 109 -13.55 1.98 2.74
C ASN A 109 -12.32 1.42 2.05
N ILE A 110 -11.49 0.66 2.75
CA ILE A 110 -10.33 0.02 2.13
C ILE A 110 -10.75 -0.90 0.98
N LYS A 111 -11.74 -1.77 1.17
CA LYS A 111 -12.16 -2.72 0.13
C LYS A 111 -12.64 -1.99 -1.13
N SER A 112 -13.49 -0.97 -0.96
CA SER A 112 -13.95 -0.13 -2.06
C SER A 112 -12.80 0.67 -2.69
N GLY A 113 -11.91 1.22 -1.88
CA GLY A 113 -10.73 1.95 -2.33
C GLY A 113 -9.75 1.08 -3.11
N ALA A 114 -9.54 -0.18 -2.69
CA ALA A 114 -8.70 -1.13 -3.40
C ALA A 114 -9.30 -1.51 -4.75
N ALA A 115 -10.62 -1.75 -4.81
CA ALA A 115 -11.30 -1.97 -6.09
C ALA A 115 -11.19 -0.76 -7.02
N PHE A 116 -11.35 0.46 -6.49
CA PHE A 116 -11.14 1.69 -7.24
C PHE A 116 -9.70 1.81 -7.75
N VAL A 117 -8.70 1.59 -6.88
CA VAL A 117 -7.28 1.66 -7.23
C VAL A 117 -6.91 0.63 -8.30
N ASP A 118 -7.40 -0.62 -8.20
CA ASP A 118 -7.16 -1.65 -9.22
C ASP A 118 -7.75 -1.26 -10.58
N GLN A 119 -8.93 -0.64 -10.58
CA GLN A 119 -9.58 -0.19 -11.81
C GLN A 119 -8.86 1.03 -12.41
N ARG A 120 -8.53 2.03 -11.58
CA ARG A 120 -8.03 3.33 -12.01
C ARG A 120 -6.53 3.34 -12.26
N TYR A 121 -5.79 2.54 -11.49
CA TYR A 121 -4.33 2.45 -11.47
C TYR A 121 -3.87 0.98 -11.43
N PRO A 122 -4.23 0.15 -12.44
CA PRO A 122 -3.92 -1.28 -12.45
C PRO A 122 -2.41 -1.58 -12.35
N PHE A 123 -1.57 -0.60 -12.67
CA PHE A 123 -0.13 -0.71 -12.52
C PHE A 123 0.34 -0.95 -11.09
N ILE A 124 -0.40 -0.50 -10.08
CA ILE A 124 -0.01 -0.65 -8.67
C ILE A 124 0.06 -2.13 -8.30
N ARG A 125 -1.01 -2.89 -8.55
CA ARG A 125 -1.04 -4.34 -8.34
C ARG A 125 0.01 -5.06 -9.18
N ASN A 126 0.15 -4.68 -10.45
CA ASN A 126 1.14 -5.28 -11.35
C ASN A 126 2.58 -5.05 -10.87
N THR A 127 2.86 -3.87 -10.30
CA THR A 127 4.18 -3.55 -9.74
C THR A 127 4.47 -4.44 -8.55
N PHE A 128 3.56 -4.55 -7.57
CA PHE A 128 3.74 -5.45 -6.43
C PHE A 128 3.99 -6.89 -6.87
N ARG A 129 3.11 -7.43 -7.73
CA ARG A 129 3.24 -8.78 -8.24
C ARG A 129 4.61 -9.03 -8.87
N ARG A 130 4.99 -8.19 -9.84
CA ARG A 130 6.23 -8.33 -10.59
C ARG A 130 7.46 -8.20 -9.69
N GLU A 131 7.48 -7.23 -8.78
CA GLU A 131 8.63 -7.04 -7.89
C GLU A 131 8.76 -8.19 -6.88
N PHE A 132 7.65 -8.77 -6.41
CA PHE A 132 7.70 -9.96 -5.54
C PHE A 132 8.13 -11.21 -6.30
N GLU A 133 7.62 -11.41 -7.52
CA GLU A 133 8.05 -12.52 -8.39
C GLU A 133 9.55 -12.46 -8.70
N LYS A 134 10.11 -11.26 -8.94
CA LYS A 134 11.57 -11.07 -9.10
C LYS A 134 12.36 -11.52 -7.88
N VAL A 135 11.85 -11.24 -6.68
CA VAL A 135 12.55 -11.59 -5.42
C VAL A 135 12.55 -13.09 -5.18
N ILE A 136 11.46 -13.81 -5.48
CA ILE A 136 11.38 -15.26 -5.21
C ILE A 136 11.95 -16.13 -6.35
N ALA A 137 12.09 -15.59 -7.56
CA ALA A 137 12.42 -16.37 -8.75
C ALA A 137 13.69 -17.21 -8.55
N GLY A 138 13.54 -18.54 -8.62
CA GLY A 138 14.64 -19.50 -8.45
C GLY A 138 15.19 -19.60 -7.02
N ARG A 139 14.50 -19.06 -6.01
CA ARG A 139 14.94 -19.05 -4.61
C ARG A 139 14.01 -19.86 -3.72
N VAL A 140 14.59 -20.55 -2.74
CA VAL A 140 13.83 -21.11 -1.62
C VAL A 140 13.40 -19.97 -0.72
N VAL A 141 12.11 -19.90 -0.37
CA VAL A 141 11.57 -18.87 0.51
C VAL A 141 12.09 -19.12 1.93
N ASP A 142 13.03 -18.28 2.36
CA ASP A 142 13.55 -18.22 3.72
C ASP A 142 13.28 -16.84 4.35
N LYS A 143 13.73 -16.64 5.59
CA LYS A 143 13.55 -15.37 6.31
C LYS A 143 14.23 -14.19 5.60
N LYS A 144 15.33 -14.42 4.88
CA LYS A 144 16.03 -13.36 4.12
C LYS A 144 15.24 -12.96 2.87
N VAL A 145 14.63 -13.93 2.19
CA VAL A 145 13.69 -13.66 1.08
C VAL A 145 12.51 -12.82 1.56
N ILE A 146 11.94 -13.16 2.72
CA ILE A 146 10.85 -12.38 3.33
C ILE A 146 11.32 -10.95 3.65
N ASP A 147 12.49 -10.77 4.25
CA ASP A 147 13.05 -9.44 4.54
C ASP A 147 13.20 -8.59 3.28
N GLU A 148 13.60 -9.21 2.17
CA GLU A 148 13.73 -8.54 0.87
C GLU A 148 12.36 -8.19 0.28
N LEU A 149 11.36 -9.08 0.39
CA LEU A 149 9.98 -8.79 -0.01
C LEU A 149 9.42 -7.59 0.76
N GLU A 150 9.59 -7.56 2.08
CA GLU A 150 9.17 -6.43 2.95
C GLU A 150 9.86 -5.13 2.53
N MET A 151 11.16 -5.17 2.24
CA MET A 151 11.88 -4.00 1.72
C MET A 151 11.30 -3.50 0.39
N ARG A 152 10.95 -4.40 -0.54
CA ARG A 152 10.31 -4.04 -1.82
C ARG A 152 8.93 -3.43 -1.59
N TYR A 153 8.12 -4.05 -0.73
CA TYR A 153 6.80 -3.56 -0.34
C TYR A 153 6.86 -2.13 0.20
N HIS A 154 7.72 -1.88 1.18
CA HIS A 154 7.90 -0.54 1.75
C HIS A 154 8.44 0.48 0.75
N THR A 155 9.29 0.05 -0.19
CA THR A 155 9.80 0.94 -1.24
C THR A 155 8.68 1.41 -2.17
N ILE A 156 7.86 0.47 -2.66
CA ILE A 156 6.73 0.76 -3.55
C ILE A 156 5.74 1.69 -2.83
N LEU A 157 5.35 1.35 -1.61
CA LEU A 157 4.41 2.14 -0.83
C LEU A 157 4.91 3.55 -0.52
N THR A 158 6.19 3.70 -0.18
CA THR A 158 6.77 5.03 0.07
C THR A 158 6.64 5.91 -1.18
N LYS A 159 6.93 5.37 -2.37
CA LYS A 159 6.79 6.10 -3.64
C LYS A 159 5.34 6.46 -3.94
N LEU A 160 4.41 5.51 -3.80
CA LEU A 160 2.98 5.75 -4.03
C LEU A 160 2.41 6.79 -3.06
N ARG A 161 2.73 6.70 -1.76
CA ARG A 161 2.28 7.66 -0.73
C ARG A 161 2.78 9.07 -1.03
N LEU A 162 4.04 9.20 -1.44
CA LEU A 162 4.60 10.50 -1.85
C LEU A 162 3.87 11.04 -3.08
N ALA A 163 3.54 10.20 -4.05
CA ALA A 163 2.78 10.60 -5.24
C ALA A 163 1.37 11.09 -4.87
N PHE A 164 0.61 10.30 -4.12
CA PHE A 164 -0.74 10.66 -3.68
C PHE A 164 -0.74 11.95 -2.86
N PHE A 165 0.20 12.09 -1.91
CA PHE A 165 0.31 13.29 -1.09
C PHE A 165 0.69 14.53 -1.90
N THR A 166 1.69 14.41 -2.77
CA THR A 166 2.21 15.54 -3.56
C THR A 166 1.18 16.06 -4.54
N VAL A 167 0.56 15.17 -5.32
CA VAL A 167 -0.41 15.52 -6.36
C VAL A 167 -1.66 16.17 -5.76
N GLN A 168 -2.09 15.70 -4.58
CA GLN A 168 -3.23 16.30 -3.88
C GLN A 168 -2.90 17.65 -3.22
N ARG A 169 -1.63 17.93 -2.90
CA ARG A 169 -1.22 19.18 -2.24
C ARG A 169 -0.86 20.32 -3.20
N MET A 170 -0.35 20.02 -4.41
CA MET A 170 0.01 21.07 -5.39
C MET A 170 -1.16 22.00 -5.74
N PHE A 171 -2.39 21.52 -5.69
CA PHE A 171 -3.59 22.31 -5.98
C PHE A 171 -3.95 23.39 -4.95
N LYS A 172 -3.33 23.41 -3.76
CA LYS A 172 -3.56 24.47 -2.76
C LYS A 172 -2.81 25.77 -3.03
N PHE A 173 -1.83 25.80 -3.93
CA PHE A 173 -1.06 27.02 -4.24
C PHE A 173 -1.42 27.67 -5.59
N ASP A 174 -2.17 26.98 -6.45
CA ASP A 174 -2.65 27.56 -7.72
C ASP A 174 -4.05 28.22 -7.60
N LEU A 175 -4.67 28.16 -6.42
CA LEU A 175 -5.84 28.97 -6.09
C LEU A 175 -5.37 30.29 -5.47
N ASN A 176 -4.95 31.22 -6.31
CA ASN A 176 -4.85 32.63 -5.93
C ASN A 176 -6.28 33.19 -5.76
N PHE A 177 -6.63 33.56 -4.53
CA PHE A 177 -7.74 34.47 -4.24
C PHE A 177 -7.38 35.90 -4.65
#